data_AF-A0A953QLI5-F1
#
_entry.id   AF-A0A953QLI5-F1
#
_cell.length_a   1.000
_cell.length_b   1.000
_cell.length_c   1.000
_cell.angle_alpha   90.00
_cell.angle_beta   90.00
_cell.angle_gamma   90.00
#
_symmetry.space_group_name_H-M   'P 1'
#
loop_
_entity.id
_entity.type
_entity.pdbx_description
1 polymer ?
#
loop_
_entity_poly.entity_id
_entity_poly.type
_entity_poly.pdbx_seq_one_letter_code
_entity_poly.pdbx_strand_id
1 'polypeptide(L)'
;MEFYGTVAWEVRAIYENYAGWFDGNPSNLFPLSGNDRAARIIELAGGRDQVLLRARRAVVNKDFQWAAELTDYVLAIDGGNVEAKRLKATALMELGERQISAIARNYYLSAARYLLRELPAQ
;
A
#
# COMPACT_ATOMS: atom_id res chain seq x y z
N MET A 1 -3.68 13.94 21.84
CA MET A 1 -4.38 12.70 21.44
C MET A 1 -4.46 12.73 19.92
N GLU A 2 -3.89 11.73 19.23
CA GLU A 2 -3.63 11.69 17.78
C GLU A 2 -4.91 11.61 16.92
N PHE A 3 -5.76 12.63 16.98
CA PHE A 3 -7.06 12.63 16.28
C PHE A 3 -6.96 13.19 14.86
N TYR A 4 -5.99 14.09 14.62
CA TYR A 4 -5.77 14.78 13.36
C TYR A 4 -4.41 14.38 12.76
N GLY A 5 -3.30 14.78 13.39
CA GLY A 5 -1.94 14.30 13.05
C GLY A 5 -1.57 13.02 13.82
N THR A 6 -0.71 12.19 13.23
CA THR A 6 -0.03 11.11 13.95
C THR A 6 1.39 11.57 14.29
N VAL A 7 1.93 11.18 15.45
CA VAL A 7 3.31 11.54 15.85
C VAL A 7 4.30 11.04 14.80
N ALA A 8 4.06 9.86 14.22
CA ALA A 8 4.91 9.31 13.17
C ALA A 8 4.98 10.20 11.92
N TRP A 9 3.86 10.77 11.48
CA TRP A 9 3.83 11.66 10.32
C TRP A 9 4.51 12.99 10.60
N GLU A 10 4.28 13.57 11.79
CA GLU A 10 4.89 14.84 12.20
C GLU A 10 6.41 14.72 12.34
N VAL A 11 6.91 13.65 12.96
CA VAL A 11 8.35 13.41 13.08
C VAL A 11 9.01 13.27 11.71
N ARG A 12 8.35 12.58 10.78
CA ARG A 12 8.83 12.45 9.40
C ARG A 12 8.82 13.80 8.66
N ALA A 13 7.76 14.58 8.80
CA ALA A 13 7.65 15.90 8.18
C ALA A 13 8.71 16.87 8.70
N ILE A 14 8.98 16.86 10.01
CA ILE A 14 10.07 17.65 10.61
C ILE A 14 11.42 17.20 10.03
N TYR A 15 11.70 15.89 9.98
CA TYR A 15 12.94 15.39 9.41
C TYR A 15 13.10 15.83 7.95
N GLU A 16 12.06 15.67 7.12
CA GLU A 16 12.08 16.10 5.71
C GLU A 16 12.27 17.62 5.56
N ASN A 17 11.74 18.44 6.48
CA ASN A 17 11.92 19.89 6.48
C ASN A 17 13.37 20.33 6.80
N TYR A 18 14.06 19.59 7.68
CA TYR A 18 15.44 19.93 8.07
C TYR A 18 16.51 19.25 7.21
N ALA A 19 16.32 17.98 6.86
CA ALA A 19 17.29 17.16 6.11
C ALA A 19 17.03 17.14 4.60
N GLY A 20 15.83 17.55 4.17
CA GLY A 20 15.38 17.44 2.78
C GLY A 20 14.84 16.06 2.43
N TRP A 21 14.59 15.85 1.14
CA TRP A 21 13.99 14.62 0.59
C TRP A 21 14.93 13.41 0.58
N PHE A 22 16.24 13.63 0.73
CA PHE A 22 17.25 12.59 0.62
C PHE A 22 17.57 11.97 1.98
N ASP A 23 17.41 10.65 2.09
CA ASP A 23 17.54 9.89 3.34
C ASP A 23 18.97 9.37 3.61
N GLY A 24 19.95 9.78 2.80
CA GLY A 24 21.33 9.32 2.91
C GLY A 24 21.64 8.01 2.20
N ASN A 25 20.63 7.29 1.68
CA ASN A 25 20.86 6.09 0.87
C ASN A 25 21.06 6.46 -0.61
N PRO A 26 22.25 6.26 -1.19
CA PRO A 26 22.52 6.65 -2.58
C PRO A 26 21.57 6.02 -3.62
N SER A 27 20.98 4.86 -3.31
CA SER A 27 20.03 4.18 -4.20
C SER A 27 18.72 4.96 -4.40
N ASN A 28 18.43 5.92 -3.51
CA ASN A 28 17.25 6.78 -3.57
C ASN A 28 17.51 8.11 -4.31
N LEU A 29 18.74 8.37 -4.78
CA LEU A 29 19.04 9.59 -5.55
C LEU A 29 18.31 9.63 -6.90
N PHE A 30 18.30 8.50 -7.60
CA PHE A 30 17.63 8.33 -8.88
C PHE A 30 16.94 6.96 -8.91
N PRO A 31 15.84 6.79 -8.14
CA PRO A 31 15.21 5.49 -8.00
C PRO A 31 14.56 5.07 -9.33
N LEU A 32 14.45 3.75 -9.51
CA LEU A 32 13.61 3.19 -10.58
C LEU A 32 12.19 3.77 -10.52
N SER A 33 11.55 3.89 -11.69
CA SER A 33 10.12 4.17 -11.75
C SER A 33 9.33 3.12 -10.94
N GLY A 34 8.17 3.50 -10.42
CA GLY A 34 7.32 2.57 -9.67
C GLY A 34 6.96 1.31 -10.47
N ASN A 35 6.69 1.48 -11.76
CA ASN A 35 6.37 0.37 -12.66
C ASN A 35 7.58 -0.54 -12.92
N ASP A 36 8.76 0.02 -13.19
CA ASP A 36 9.96 -0.81 -13.42
C ASP A 36 10.33 -1.62 -12.17
N ARG A 37 10.22 -0.99 -10.99
CA ARG A 37 10.44 -1.67 -9.72
C ARG A 37 9.40 -2.78 -9.51
N ALA A 38 8.13 -2.49 -9.73
CA ALA A 38 7.05 -3.46 -9.55
C ALA A 38 7.21 -4.68 -10.47
N ALA A 39 7.55 -4.49 -11.74
CA ALA A 39 7.79 -5.57 -12.68
C ALA A 39 8.92 -6.51 -12.20
N ARG A 40 10.05 -5.95 -11.76
CA ARG A 40 11.20 -6.73 -11.25
C ARG A 40 10.88 -7.47 -9.95
N ILE A 41 10.12 -6.85 -9.04
CA ILE A 41 9.68 -7.50 -7.80
C ILE A 41 8.72 -8.66 -8.10
N ILE A 42 7.78 -8.48 -9.02
CA ILE A 42 6.86 -9.54 -9.45
C ILE A 42 7.64 -10.70 -10.07
N GLU A 43 8.60 -10.42 -10.94
CA GLU A 43 9.47 -11.44 -11.53
C GLU A 43 10.23 -12.22 -10.45
N LEU A 44 10.89 -11.51 -9.54
CA LEU A 44 11.63 -12.11 -8.42
C LEU A 44 10.74 -12.98 -7.52
N ALA A 45 9.48 -12.59 -7.34
CA ALA A 45 8.51 -13.33 -6.53
C ALA A 45 7.97 -14.59 -7.22
N GLY A 46 8.31 -14.85 -8.49
CA GLY A 46 7.82 -15.99 -9.27
C GLY A 46 6.55 -15.68 -10.06
N GLY A 47 6.31 -14.40 -10.40
CA GLY A 47 5.18 -13.96 -11.21
C GLY A 47 3.99 -13.43 -10.40
N ARG A 48 3.05 -12.80 -11.12
CA ARG A 48 1.88 -12.10 -10.55
C ARG A 48 1.04 -12.99 -9.64
N ASP A 49 0.77 -14.22 -10.07
CA ASP A 49 -0.10 -15.15 -9.33
C ASP A 49 0.53 -15.57 -8.00
N GLN A 50 1.87 -15.67 -7.95
CA GLN A 50 2.60 -15.94 -6.72
C GLN A 50 2.58 -14.74 -5.76
N VAL A 51 2.59 -13.51 -6.29
CA VAL A 51 2.40 -12.30 -5.48
C VAL A 51 0.99 -12.25 -4.90
N LEU A 52 -0.04 -12.52 -5.70
CA LEU A 52 -1.44 -12.57 -5.25
C LEU A 52 -1.68 -13.66 -4.20
N LEU A 53 -1.10 -14.85 -4.38
CA LEU A 53 -1.14 -15.92 -3.39
C LEU A 53 -0.52 -15.47 -2.06
N ARG A 54 0.63 -14.79 -2.08
CA ARG A 54 1.27 -14.26 -0.88
C ARG A 54 0.45 -13.13 -0.24
N ALA A 55 -0.14 -12.24 -1.05
CA ALA A 55 -1.02 -11.19 -0.55
C ALA A 55 -2.24 -11.77 0.17
N ARG A 56 -2.86 -12.81 -0.39
CA ARG A 56 -3.97 -13.53 0.25
C ARG A 56 -3.56 -14.16 1.58
N ARG A 57 -2.37 -14.79 1.63
CA ARG A 57 -1.82 -15.33 2.87
C ARG A 57 -1.55 -14.23 3.90
N ALA A 58 -1.04 -13.08 3.48
CA ALA A 58 -0.82 -11.94 4.36
C ALA A 58 -2.15 -11.44 4.97
N VAL A 59 -3.23 -11.33 4.19
CA VAL A 59 -4.57 -11.02 4.71
C VAL A 59 -5.03 -12.05 5.74
N VAL A 60 -4.91 -13.35 5.45
CA VAL A 60 -5.30 -14.43 6.38
C VAL A 60 -4.49 -14.35 7.68
N ASN A 61 -3.21 -14.03 7.59
CA ASN A 61 -2.30 -13.89 8.72
C ASN A 61 -2.43 -12.54 9.44
N LYS A 62 -3.39 -11.68 9.04
CA LYS A 62 -3.61 -10.32 9.57
C LYS A 62 -2.44 -9.36 9.36
N ASP A 63 -1.58 -9.66 8.40
CA ASP A 63 -0.50 -8.79 7.95
C ASP A 63 -1.00 -7.85 6.84
N PHE A 64 -1.92 -6.96 7.23
CA PHE A 64 -2.70 -6.16 6.29
C PHE A 64 -1.85 -5.10 5.58
N GLN A 65 -0.89 -4.50 6.29
CA GLN A 65 0.03 -3.54 5.68
C GLN A 65 0.82 -4.21 4.56
N TRP A 66 1.35 -5.41 4.80
CA TRP A 66 2.06 -6.16 3.78
C TRP A 66 1.17 -6.62 2.63
N ALA A 67 -0.07 -7.04 2.91
CA ALA A 67 -1.04 -7.34 1.86
C ALA A 67 -1.33 -6.14 0.95
N ALA A 68 -1.45 -4.94 1.52
CA ALA A 68 -1.66 -3.70 0.77
C ALA A 68 -0.44 -3.39 -0.13
N GLU A 69 0.78 -3.54 0.39
CA GLU A 69 2.01 -3.31 -0.38
C GLU A 69 2.22 -4.33 -1.51
N LEU A 70 1.94 -5.61 -1.26
CA LEU A 70 2.02 -6.64 -2.30
C LEU A 70 1.04 -6.39 -3.45
N THR A 71 -0.18 -5.96 -3.12
CA THR A 71 -1.20 -5.64 -4.13
C THR A 71 -0.88 -4.35 -4.88
N ASP A 72 -0.15 -3.41 -4.28
CA ASP A 72 0.36 -2.22 -4.96
C ASP A 72 1.30 -2.57 -6.13
N TYR A 73 2.20 -3.53 -5.95
CA TYR A 73 3.06 -3.97 -7.06
C TYR A 73 2.24 -4.55 -8.23
N VAL A 74 1.21 -5.35 -7.93
CA VAL A 74 0.35 -5.91 -8.99
C VAL A 74 -0.42 -4.82 -9.71
N LEU A 75 -1.00 -3.87 -8.97
CA LEU A 75 -1.82 -2.79 -9.55
C LEU A 75 -1.00 -1.74 -10.31
N ALA A 76 0.29 -1.58 -9.98
CA ALA A 76 1.20 -0.73 -10.75
C ALA A 76 1.40 -1.23 -12.19
N ILE A 77 1.35 -2.54 -12.41
CA ILE A 77 1.51 -3.17 -13.74
C ILE A 77 0.16 -3.46 -14.39
N ASP A 78 -0.81 -3.94 -13.59
CA ASP A 78 -2.13 -4.38 -14.02
C ASP A 78 -3.20 -3.71 -13.16
N GLY A 79 -3.46 -2.43 -13.44
CA GLY A 79 -4.43 -1.62 -12.72
C GLY A 79 -5.87 -2.11 -12.84
N GLY A 80 -6.16 -3.07 -13.72
CA GLY A 80 -7.46 -3.72 -13.88
C GLY A 80 -7.62 -4.99 -13.03
N ASN A 81 -6.59 -5.43 -12.32
CA ASN A 81 -6.60 -6.72 -11.64
C ASN A 81 -7.65 -6.79 -10.51
N VAL A 82 -8.76 -7.48 -10.77
CA VAL A 82 -9.91 -7.61 -9.85
C VAL A 82 -9.50 -8.23 -8.51
N GLU A 83 -8.65 -9.25 -8.52
CA GLU A 83 -8.20 -9.91 -7.30
C GLU A 83 -7.33 -9.00 -6.44
N ALA A 84 -6.35 -8.32 -7.05
CA ALA A 84 -5.49 -7.37 -6.34
C ALA A 84 -6.31 -6.24 -5.71
N LYS A 85 -7.26 -5.66 -6.45
CA LYS A 85 -8.16 -4.62 -5.93
C LYS A 85 -8.98 -5.12 -4.74
N ARG A 86 -9.54 -6.33 -4.79
CA ARG A 86 -10.29 -6.93 -3.68
C ARG A 86 -9.41 -7.13 -2.45
N LEU A 87 -8.24 -7.76 -2.62
CA LEU A 87 -7.30 -8.00 -1.51
C LEU A 87 -6.82 -6.69 -0.89
N LYS A 88 -6.50 -5.68 -1.72
CA LYS A 88 -6.12 -4.35 -1.24
C LYS A 88 -7.25 -3.68 -0.47
N ALA A 89 -8.47 -3.69 -1.00
CA ALA A 89 -9.62 -3.13 -0.31
C ALA A 89 -9.85 -3.79 1.05
N THR A 90 -9.77 -5.13 1.14
CA THR A 90 -9.86 -5.85 2.42
C THR A 90 -8.77 -5.40 3.39
N ALA A 91 -7.52 -5.36 2.95
CA ALA A 91 -6.40 -4.92 3.79
C ALA A 91 -6.57 -3.47 4.29
N LEU A 92 -6.99 -2.55 3.43
CA LEU A 92 -7.21 -1.15 3.79
C LEU A 92 -8.40 -0.99 4.75
N MET A 93 -9.49 -1.74 4.59
CA MET A 93 -10.59 -1.72 5.56
C MET A 93 -10.11 -2.13 6.96
N GLU A 94 -9.37 -3.23 7.02
CA GLU A 94 -8.80 -3.76 8.27
C GLU A 94 -7.80 -2.79 8.92
N LEU A 95 -6.96 -2.11 8.13
CA LEU A 95 -6.07 -1.05 8.63
C LEU A 95 -6.86 0.16 9.14
N GLY A 96 -7.91 0.56 8.42
CA GLY A 96 -8.78 1.67 8.79
C GLY A 96 -9.51 1.43 10.12
N GLU A 97 -10.07 0.24 10.33
CA GLU A 97 -10.78 -0.08 11.59
C GLU A 97 -9.87 -0.15 12.82
N ARG A 98 -8.55 -0.37 12.63
CA ARG A 98 -7.57 -0.40 13.71
C ARG A 98 -6.93 0.97 13.99
N GLN A 99 -7.25 1.97 13.20
CA GLN A 99 -6.58 3.25 13.26
C GLN A 99 -7.28 4.22 14.22
N ILE A 100 -6.50 4.89 15.06
CA ILE A 100 -6.96 5.90 16.03
C ILE A 100 -7.13 7.27 15.34
N SER A 101 -6.24 7.61 14.41
CA SER A 101 -6.33 8.86 13.65
C SER A 101 -7.54 8.84 12.70
N ALA A 102 -8.43 9.82 12.86
CA ALA A 102 -9.61 9.95 12.02
C ALA A 102 -9.23 10.20 10.55
N ILE A 103 -8.14 10.93 10.28
CA ILE A 103 -7.66 11.18 8.92
C ILE A 103 -7.20 9.87 8.27
N ALA A 104 -6.31 9.15 8.93
CA ALA A 104 -5.78 7.90 8.39
C ALA A 104 -6.90 6.87 8.20
N ARG A 105 -7.82 6.74 9.17
CA ARG A 105 -9.02 5.89 9.06
C ARG A 105 -9.86 6.28 7.83
N ASN A 106 -10.20 7.56 7.69
CA ASN A 106 -11.03 8.02 6.57
C ASN A 106 -10.35 7.80 5.21
N TYR A 107 -9.02 7.97 5.14
CA TYR A 107 -8.27 7.73 3.92
C TYR A 107 -8.31 6.25 3.54
N TYR A 108 -8.01 5.34 4.49
CA TYR A 108 -8.07 3.91 4.26
C TYR A 108 -9.45 3.43 3.80
N LEU A 109 -10.51 3.83 4.50
CA LEU A 109 -11.87 3.41 4.19
C LEU A 109 -12.38 3.99 2.86
N SER A 110 -12.05 5.24 2.55
CA SER A 110 -12.41 5.87 1.27
C SER A 110 -11.71 5.17 0.10
N ALA A 111 -10.42 4.89 0.23
CA ALA A 111 -9.65 4.18 -0.79
C ALA A 111 -10.18 2.75 -1.00
N ALA A 112 -10.50 2.03 0.07
CA ALA A 112 -11.10 0.69 -0.03
C ALA A 112 -12.43 0.71 -0.78
N ARG A 113 -13.33 1.65 -0.46
CA ARG A 113 -14.61 1.82 -1.15
C ARG A 113 -14.44 2.16 -2.62
N TYR A 114 -13.47 3.00 -2.96
CA TYR A 114 -13.15 3.34 -4.34
C TYR A 114 -12.76 2.09 -5.14
N LEU A 115 -11.82 1.29 -4.60
CA LEU A 115 -11.36 0.05 -5.24
C LEU A 115 -12.50 -0.95 -5.48
N LEU A 116 -13.43 -1.07 -4.52
CA LEU A 116 -14.59 -1.97 -4.64
C LEU A 116 -15.61 -1.48 -5.67
N ARG A 117 -15.77 -0.17 -5.83
CA ARG A 117 -16.69 0.42 -6.81
C ARG A 117 -16.27 0.17 -8.26
N GLU A 118 -14.97 0.08 -8.51
CA GLU A 118 -14.41 -0.17 -9.84
C GLU A 118 -14.50 -1.65 -10.27
N LEU A 119 -14.96 -2.55 -9.40
CA LEU A 119 -15.08 -3.96 -9.74
C LEU A 119 -16.33 -4.20 -10.59
N PRO A 120 -16.25 -5.12 -11.58
CA PRO A 120 -17.44 -5.52 -12.33
C PRO A 120 -18.49 -6.13 -11.39
N ALA A 121 -19.77 -5.86 -11.68
CA ALA A 121 -20.88 -6.51 -11.00
C ALA A 121 -20.81 -8.03 -11.23
N GLN A 122 -21.12 -8.80 -10.18
CA GLN A 122 -21.16 -10.27 -10.22
C GLN A 122 -22.35 -10.78 -11.02
#